data_AF-A0A7C9D3C5-F1
#
_entry.id   AF-A0A7C9D3C5-F1
#
_cell.length_a   1.000
_cell.length_b   1.000
_cell.length_c   1.000
_cell.angle_alpha   90.00
_cell.angle_beta   90.00
_cell.angle_gamma   90.00
#
_symmetry.space_group_name_H-M   'P 1'
#
loop_
_entity.id
_entity.type
_entity.pdbx_description
1 polymer ?
#
loop_
_entity_poly.entity_id
_entity_poly.type
_entity_poly.pdbx_seq_one_letter_code
_entity_poly.pdbx_strand_id
1 'polypeptide(L)'
;ILNEFLRDFKDGTFVSKGWPPHFSAYIVSKAALNALTRVLAKKYPSIMINAICPGFVKTDINANTGILSVEEGGASPTRLALMPPGSPSGLFYVRFEVSSFDE
;
A
#
# COMPACT_ATOMS: atom_id res chain seq x y z
N ILE A 1 -8.47 6.22 14.69
CA ILE A 1 -8.58 5.61 13.35
C ILE A 1 -8.49 4.09 13.38
N LEU A 2 -7.33 3.40 13.45
CA LEU A 2 -7.32 1.92 13.37
C LEU A 2 -8.09 1.21 14.49
N ASN A 3 -7.91 1.62 15.74
CA ASN A 3 -8.69 1.07 16.86
C ASN A 3 -10.19 1.34 16.74
N GLU A 4 -10.56 2.42 16.05
CA GLU A 4 -11.95 2.77 15.79
C GLU A 4 -12.54 1.88 14.70
N PHE A 5 -11.84 1.74 13.57
CA PHE A 5 -12.18 0.77 12.54
C PHE A 5 -12.37 -0.64 13.11
N LEU A 6 -11.45 -1.11 13.95
CA LEU A 6 -11.54 -2.46 14.54
C LEU A 6 -12.78 -2.63 15.44
N ARG A 7 -13.16 -1.60 16.20
CA ARG A 7 -14.40 -1.61 17.00
C ARG A 7 -15.62 -1.64 16.07
N ASP A 8 -15.67 -0.74 15.11
CA ASP A 8 -16.81 -0.61 14.19
C ASP A 8 -17.01 -1.86 13.32
N PHE A 9 -15.91 -2.50 12.91
CA PHE A 9 -15.93 -3.77 12.19
C PHE A 9 -16.43 -4.90 13.08
N LYS A 10 -15.97 -5.00 14.32
CA LYS A 10 -16.43 -5.99 15.30
C LYS A 10 -17.92 -5.84 15.61
N ASP A 11 -18.39 -4.60 15.70
CA ASP A 11 -19.78 -4.28 16.00
C ASP A 11 -20.71 -4.39 14.77
N GLY A 12 -20.16 -4.71 13.58
CA GLY A 12 -20.92 -4.80 12.33
C GLY A 12 -21.45 -3.45 11.81
N THR A 13 -20.96 -2.34 12.34
CA THR A 13 -21.41 -0.97 12.01
C THR A 13 -20.50 -0.25 11.02
N PHE A 14 -19.48 -0.93 10.49
CA PHE A 14 -18.45 -0.27 9.69
C PHE A 14 -19.01 0.44 8.44
N VAL A 15 -19.94 -0.17 7.71
CA VAL A 15 -20.55 0.46 6.52
C VAL A 15 -21.37 1.69 6.88
N SER A 16 -22.21 1.62 7.93
CA SER A 16 -23.03 2.76 8.36
C SER A 16 -22.21 3.91 8.93
N LYS A 17 -20.99 3.63 9.40
CA LYS A 17 -19.99 4.61 9.82
C LYS A 17 -19.08 5.11 8.69
N GLY A 18 -19.35 4.73 7.44
CA GLY A 18 -18.65 5.24 6.26
C GLY A 18 -17.34 4.52 5.92
N TRP A 19 -17.03 3.40 6.57
CA TRP A 19 -15.91 2.56 6.17
C TRP A 19 -16.21 1.83 4.84
N PRO A 20 -15.18 1.44 4.05
CA PRO A 20 -15.40 0.81 2.76
C PRO A 20 -16.26 -0.46 2.87
N PRO A 21 -17.29 -0.65 2.02
CA PRO A 21 -18.22 -1.78 2.14
C PRO A 21 -17.62 -3.11 1.66
N HIS A 22 -16.63 -3.07 0.78
CA HIS A 22 -15.92 -4.23 0.25
C HIS A 22 -14.44 -4.12 0.55
N PHE A 23 -13.80 -5.25 0.83
CA PHE A 23 -12.38 -5.32 1.14
C PHE A 23 -11.94 -4.36 2.26
N SER A 24 -12.85 -4.02 3.18
CA SER A 24 -12.68 -2.93 4.17
C SER A 24 -11.36 -3.03 4.94
N ALA A 25 -11.08 -4.21 5.52
CA ALA A 25 -9.86 -4.44 6.28
C ALA A 25 -8.60 -4.33 5.40
N TYR A 26 -8.66 -4.80 4.15
CA TYR A 26 -7.54 -4.68 3.22
C TYR A 26 -7.25 -3.21 2.89
N ILE A 27 -8.27 -2.45 2.49
CA ILE A 27 -8.15 -1.02 2.15
C ILE A 27 -7.59 -0.23 3.33
N VAL A 28 -8.19 -0.39 4.51
CA VAL A 28 -7.74 0.30 5.73
C VAL A 28 -6.31 -0.10 6.10
N SER A 29 -5.93 -1.38 5.95
CA SER A 29 -4.56 -1.83 6.23
C SER A 29 -3.53 -1.21 5.29
N LYS A 30 -3.84 -1.04 3.99
CA LYS A 30 -2.94 -0.44 3.01
C LYS A 30 -2.85 1.08 3.15
N ALA A 31 -3.95 1.74 3.51
CA ALA A 31 -3.91 3.16 3.90
C ALA A 31 -3.04 3.39 5.14
N ALA A 32 -3.14 2.53 6.15
CA ALA A 32 -2.29 2.61 7.34
C ALA A 32 -0.82 2.32 7.03
N LEU A 33 -0.52 1.34 6.16
CA LEU A 33 0.84 1.06 5.68
C LEU A 33 1.43 2.29 4.98
N ASN A 34 0.66 2.93 4.11
CA ASN A 34 1.06 4.17 3.42
C ASN A 34 1.37 5.30 4.41
N ALA A 35 0.54 5.51 5.44
CA ALA A 35 0.80 6.48 6.50
C ALA A 35 2.08 6.12 7.29
N LEU A 36 2.26 4.85 7.62
CA LEU A 36 3.45 4.35 8.32
C LEU A 36 4.72 4.60 7.51
N THR A 37 4.71 4.36 6.19
CA THR A 37 5.82 4.65 5.28
C THR A 37 6.28 6.10 5.41
N ARG A 38 5.35 7.07 5.41
CA ARG A 38 5.69 8.50 5.56
C ARG A 38 6.29 8.82 6.93
N VAL A 39 5.74 8.25 8.00
CA VAL A 39 6.26 8.42 9.37
C VAL A 39 7.68 7.87 9.48
N LEU A 40 7.93 6.68 8.94
CA LEU A 40 9.23 6.03 8.98
C LEU A 40 10.25 6.76 8.11
N ALA A 41 9.89 7.18 6.90
CA ALA A 41 10.76 7.96 6.03
C ALA A 41 11.25 9.26 6.70
N LYS A 42 10.34 9.96 7.40
CA LYS A 42 10.70 11.15 8.18
C LYS A 42 11.61 10.83 9.37
N LYS A 43 11.36 9.69 10.05
CA LYS A 43 12.11 9.27 11.24
C LYS A 43 13.52 8.79 10.89
N TYR A 44 13.72 8.21 9.71
CA TYR A 44 14.98 7.59 9.28
C TYR A 44 15.45 8.17 7.94
N PRO A 45 15.96 9.42 7.90
CA PRO A 45 16.31 10.09 6.65
C PRO A 45 17.49 9.46 5.89
N SER A 46 18.27 8.61 6.54
CA SER A 46 19.35 7.84 5.89
C SER A 46 18.87 6.57 5.20
N ILE A 47 17.61 6.18 5.40
CA ILE A 47 16.99 4.99 4.81
C ILE A 47 15.92 5.43 3.81
N MET A 48 15.93 4.85 2.61
CA MET A 48 14.89 5.08 1.61
C MET A 48 13.71 4.16 1.92
N ILE A 49 12.59 4.74 2.31
CA ILE A 49 11.39 4.02 2.76
C ILE A 49 10.22 4.52 1.90
N ASN A 50 9.76 3.68 0.97
CA ASN A 50 8.69 4.01 0.02
C ASN A 50 7.62 2.91 0.05
N ALA A 51 6.40 3.25 -0.37
CA ALA A 51 5.31 2.30 -0.57
C ALA A 51 5.06 2.10 -2.06
N ILE A 52 4.54 0.93 -2.45
CA ILE A 52 4.30 0.62 -3.85
C ILE A 52 3.08 -0.28 -4.05
N CYS A 53 2.25 0.08 -5.03
CA CYS A 53 1.26 -0.79 -5.63
C CYS A 53 1.88 -1.50 -6.86
N PRO A 54 2.03 -2.84 -6.83
CA PRO A 54 2.59 -3.59 -7.95
C PRO A 54 1.60 -3.79 -9.10
N GLY A 55 0.38 -3.22 -9.02
CA GLY A 55 -0.69 -3.47 -9.99
C GLY A 55 -1.45 -4.76 -9.74
N PHE A 56 -2.29 -5.16 -10.71
CA PHE A 56 -3.15 -6.35 -10.60
C PHE A 56 -2.45 -7.59 -11.14
N VAL A 57 -1.73 -8.28 -10.24
CA VAL A 57 -0.81 -9.39 -10.53
C VAL A 57 -1.50 -10.75 -10.35
N LYS A 58 -1.30 -11.68 -11.29
CA LYS A 58 -1.81 -13.06 -11.20
C LYS A 58 -1.11 -13.82 -10.07
N THR A 59 -1.79 -13.96 -8.93
CA THR A 59 -1.27 -14.69 -7.74
C THR A 59 -2.41 -15.42 -7.04
N ASP A 60 -2.13 -16.20 -6.00
CA ASP A 60 -3.18 -16.89 -5.27
C ASP A 60 -4.16 -15.93 -4.55
N ILE A 61 -3.73 -14.70 -4.21
CA ILE A 61 -4.59 -13.71 -3.50
C ILE A 61 -5.86 -13.35 -4.29
N ASN A 62 -5.79 -13.45 -5.62
CA ASN A 62 -6.86 -13.14 -6.55
C ASN A 62 -7.17 -14.34 -7.44
N ALA A 63 -6.93 -15.57 -6.94
CA ALA A 63 -7.22 -16.81 -7.66
C ALA A 63 -6.59 -16.86 -9.07
N ASN A 64 -5.37 -16.36 -9.20
CA ASN A 64 -4.62 -16.26 -10.45
C ASN A 64 -5.30 -15.43 -11.55
N THR A 65 -6.23 -14.55 -11.16
CA THR A 65 -6.75 -13.49 -12.03
C THR A 65 -5.79 -12.29 -12.03
N GLY A 66 -5.78 -11.47 -13.07
CA GLY A 66 -4.82 -10.37 -13.16
C GLY A 66 -4.49 -10.02 -14.60
N ILE A 67 -3.96 -8.82 -14.82
CA ILE A 67 -3.45 -8.39 -16.12
C ILE A 67 -1.93 -8.53 -16.22
N LEU A 68 -1.24 -8.69 -15.09
CA LEU A 68 0.22 -8.80 -15.01
C LEU A 68 0.67 -10.20 -14.57
N SER A 69 1.80 -10.66 -15.08
CA SER A 69 2.55 -11.80 -14.54
C SER A 69 3.24 -11.46 -13.22
N VAL A 70 3.70 -12.48 -12.49
CA VAL A 70 4.46 -12.30 -11.24
C VAL A 70 5.75 -11.51 -11.48
N GLU A 71 6.45 -11.78 -12.58
CA GLU A 71 7.67 -11.10 -13.00
C GLU A 71 7.40 -9.62 -13.29
N GLU A 72 6.33 -9.33 -14.04
CA GLU A 72 5.90 -7.96 -14.30
C GLU A 72 5.52 -7.24 -12.99
N GLY A 73 4.79 -7.92 -12.10
CA GLY A 73 4.46 -7.46 -10.75
C GLY A 73 5.70 -7.07 -9.93
N GLY A 74 6.68 -7.97 -9.88
CA GLY A 74 7.89 -7.88 -9.07
C GLY A 74 8.94 -6.90 -9.59
N ALA A 75 8.90 -6.51 -10.86
CA ALA A 75 9.85 -5.57 -11.44
C ALA A 75 9.87 -4.21 -10.71
N SER A 76 8.68 -3.71 -10.36
CA SER A 76 8.53 -2.39 -9.75
C SER A 76 9.05 -2.27 -8.30
N PRO A 77 8.73 -3.19 -7.35
CA PRO A 77 9.37 -3.18 -6.03
C PRO A 77 10.87 -3.48 -6.09
N THR A 78 11.31 -4.34 -7.01
CA THR A 78 12.75 -4.64 -7.21
C THR A 78 13.52 -3.39 -7.61
N ARG A 79 12.96 -2.57 -8.51
CA ARG A 79 13.55 -1.28 -8.89
C ARG A 79 13.72 -0.35 -7.68
N LEU A 80 12.69 -0.23 -6.83
CA LEU A 80 12.76 0.62 -5.64
C LEU A 80 13.83 0.14 -4.64
N ALA A 81 13.95 -1.18 -4.46
CA ALA A 81 14.94 -1.77 -3.56
C ALA A 81 16.40 -1.53 -4.03
N LEU A 82 16.61 -1.34 -5.33
CA LEU A 82 17.92 -1.15 -5.96
C LEU A 82 18.22 0.33 -6.28
N MET A 83 17.40 1.28 -5.83
CA MET A 83 17.65 2.69 -6.09
C MET A 83 18.97 3.15 -5.44
N PRO A 84 19.72 4.06 -6.10
CA PRO A 84 20.96 4.59 -5.53
C PRO A 84 20.71 5.25 -4.17
N PRO A 85 21.66 5.17 -3.22
CA PRO A 85 21.61 5.93 -1.98
C PRO A 85 21.33 7.42 -2.24
N GLY A 86 20.49 8.03 -1.42
CA GLY A 86 20.07 9.43 -1.58
C GLY A 86 18.90 9.64 -2.54
N SER A 87 18.31 8.57 -3.08
CA SER A 87 17.05 8.66 -3.82
C SER A 87 15.87 9.09 -2.94
N PRO A 88 14.76 9.58 -3.52
CA PRO A 88 13.60 10.03 -2.77
C PRO A 88 13.02 8.96 -1.82
N SER A 89 12.54 9.42 -0.67
CA SER A 89 11.97 8.62 0.41
C SER A 89 10.61 9.19 0.83
N GLY A 90 9.72 8.35 1.37
CA GLY A 90 8.39 8.73 1.82
C GLY A 90 7.34 8.87 0.71
N LEU A 91 7.61 8.30 -0.47
CA LEU A 91 6.74 8.35 -1.64
C LEU A 91 5.87 7.09 -1.76
N PHE A 92 4.78 7.22 -2.51
CA PHE A 92 3.97 6.12 -2.99
C PHE A 92 4.13 5.97 -4.49
N TYR A 93 4.31 4.74 -4.95
CA TYR A 93 4.44 4.42 -6.36
C TYR A 93 3.28 3.54 -6.81
N VAL A 94 2.72 3.83 -7.98
CA VAL A 94 1.89 2.89 -8.73
C VAL A 94 2.74 2.40 -9.88
N ARG A 95 3.17 1.12 -9.79
CA ARG A 95 4.14 0.55 -10.70
C ARG A 95 5.43 1.39 -10.71
N PHE A 96 5.75 2.05 -11.82
CA PHE A 96 6.99 2.81 -11.98
C PHE A 96 6.83 4.30 -11.68
N GLU A 97 5.59 4.79 -11.57
CA GLU A 97 5.26 6.21 -11.43
C GLU A 97 5.01 6.58 -9.97
N VAL A 98 5.43 7.78 -9.58
CA VAL A 98 5.03 8.37 -8.29
C VAL A 98 3.55 8.73 -8.38
N SER A 99 2.76 8.35 -7.38
CA SER A 99 1.36 8.76 -7.24
C SER A 99 1.11 9.51 -5.94
N SER A 100 -0.07 10.12 -5.84
CA SER A 100 -0.57 10.72 -4.61
C SER A 100 -0.98 9.63 -3.60
N PHE A 101 -1.03 10.00 -2.32
CA PHE A 101 -1.56 9.14 -1.27
C PHE A 101 -3.09 9.24 -1.12
N ASP A 102 -3.72 10.10 -1.91
CA ASP A 102 -5.14 10.47 -1.79
C ASP A 102 -6.05 9.61 -2.70
N GLU A 103 -5.45 8.73 -3.51
CA GLU A 103 -6.11 7.76 -4.40
C GLU A 103 -6.42 6.42 -3.72
#